data_AF-A0A956AIH0-F1
#
_entry.id   AF-A0A956AIH0-F1
#
_cell.length_a   1.000
_cell.length_b   1.000
_cell.length_c   1.000
_cell.angle_alpha   90.00
_cell.angle_beta   90.00
_cell.angle_gamma   90.00
#
_symmetry.space_group_name_H-M   'P 1'
#
loop_
_entity.id
_entity.type
_entity.pdbx_description
1 polymer ?
#
loop_
_entity_poly.entity_id
_entity_poly.type
_entity_poly.pdbx_seq_one_letter_code
_entity_poly.pdbx_strand_id
1 'polypeptide(L)'
;MRLLLATLLLSACAAPGQLALPDPGSAGTTLGSRTRLSESERSDEVTPSKAEAEPPAAEPPRPKASDRKIKPYRISLVRGRKRIDNVVVIEVDPTDPQRMWISKRARKLITDFLADEKHGGVDKRVPERLIWYLYLVGQQYDSPIHVLSGYRSKERSTSRHAHARAVDFRVPGVDPKEIWEALKRFDDVGLGWYPTSKFVHLDVREKSAYWIDDSGPGQRARYRKGVPQGREKKRRTRAGR
;
A
#
# COMPACT_ATOMS: atom_id res chain seq x y z
N MET A 1 -8.76 -32.54 -25.60
CA MET A 1 -10.17 -32.18 -25.93
C MET A 1 -10.17 -30.72 -26.36
N ARG A 2 -10.53 -30.48 -27.63
CA ARG A 2 -10.55 -29.16 -28.28
C ARG A 2 -11.79 -28.39 -27.80
N LEU A 3 -11.65 -27.09 -27.54
CA LEU A 3 -12.74 -26.14 -27.71
C LEU A 3 -12.21 -24.82 -28.28
N LEU A 4 -12.91 -24.39 -29.33
CA LEU A 4 -12.64 -23.24 -30.19
C LEU A 4 -13.15 -21.92 -29.58
N LEU A 5 -12.44 -20.85 -29.98
CA LEU A 5 -12.85 -19.47 -30.31
C LEU A 5 -14.10 -18.84 -29.66
N ALA A 6 -13.92 -17.61 -29.15
CA ALA A 6 -14.76 -16.47 -29.54
C ALA A 6 -14.05 -15.12 -29.24
N THR A 7 -13.70 -14.40 -30.30
CA THR A 7 -13.40 -12.96 -30.34
C THR A 7 -14.69 -12.19 -30.62
N LEU A 8 -14.99 -11.10 -29.91
CA LEU A 8 -15.69 -9.93 -30.47
C LEU A 8 -15.54 -8.67 -29.59
N LEU A 9 -15.78 -7.53 -30.24
CA LEU A 9 -15.34 -6.15 -29.98
C LEU A 9 -16.13 -5.33 -28.94
N LEU A 10 -15.51 -4.19 -28.59
CA LEU A 10 -15.98 -2.99 -27.87
C LEU A 10 -17.46 -2.59 -28.12
N SER A 11 -18.17 -2.14 -27.06
CA SER A 11 -18.65 -0.74 -26.91
C SER A 11 -19.45 -0.51 -25.61
N ALA A 12 -19.32 0.71 -25.08
CA ALA A 12 -20.23 1.52 -24.26
C ALA A 12 -20.48 1.25 -22.75
N CYS A 13 -20.08 2.26 -21.96
CA CYS A 13 -20.74 2.87 -20.79
C CYS A 13 -21.75 2.07 -19.96
N ALA A 14 -21.42 1.82 -18.68
CA ALA A 14 -22.23 2.18 -17.50
C ALA A 14 -21.44 1.89 -16.21
N ALA A 15 -21.69 2.70 -15.17
CA ALA A 15 -21.03 2.67 -13.87
C ALA A 15 -21.20 1.34 -13.10
N PRO A 16 -20.28 1.00 -12.16
CA PRO A 16 -20.29 -0.27 -11.45
C PRO A 16 -21.44 -0.35 -10.44
N GLY A 17 -22.41 -1.22 -10.74
CA GLY A 17 -23.36 -1.75 -9.77
C GLY A 17 -22.67 -2.72 -8.81
N GLN A 18 -22.93 -2.50 -7.53
CA GLN A 18 -22.57 -3.32 -6.37
C GLN A 18 -22.82 -4.82 -6.62
N LEU A 19 -21.77 -5.65 -6.63
CA LEU A 19 -21.93 -7.11 -6.51
C LEU A 19 -21.94 -7.46 -5.01
N ALA A 20 -23.15 -7.68 -4.47
CA ALA A 20 -23.36 -8.31 -3.18
C ALA A 20 -23.45 -9.83 -3.35
N LEU A 21 -22.71 -10.59 -2.53
CA LEU A 21 -22.87 -12.03 -2.36
C LEU A 21 -23.75 -12.32 -1.12
N PRO A 22 -24.47 -13.46 -1.09
CA PRO A 22 -25.58 -13.70 -0.17
C PRO A 22 -25.15 -14.13 1.25
N ASP A 23 -25.88 -13.64 2.26
CA ASP A 23 -25.86 -14.12 3.64
C ASP A 23 -27.06 -15.06 3.91
N PRO A 24 -26.88 -16.19 4.62
CA PRO A 24 -27.98 -17.12 4.93
C PRO A 24 -28.67 -16.79 6.26
N GLY A 25 -29.99 -16.53 6.17
CA GLY A 25 -31.02 -17.00 7.10
C GLY A 25 -31.07 -16.43 8.53
N SER A 26 -32.11 -15.64 8.81
CA SER A 26 -33.08 -15.95 9.89
C SER A 26 -34.28 -15.02 9.81
N ALA A 27 -35.46 -15.64 9.81
CA ALA A 27 -36.78 -15.02 9.83
C ALA A 27 -37.11 -14.32 11.17
N GLY A 28 -38.09 -13.42 11.13
CA GLY A 28 -38.73 -12.89 12.35
C GLY A 28 -39.59 -11.64 12.14
N THR A 29 -40.83 -11.86 11.74
CA THR A 29 -42.08 -11.23 12.24
C THR A 29 -42.34 -9.72 12.06
N THR A 30 -43.62 -9.50 11.78
CA THR A 30 -44.41 -8.33 11.36
C THR A 30 -44.73 -7.29 12.44
N LEU A 31 -45.41 -6.22 11.99
CA LEU A 31 -46.16 -5.16 12.71
C LEU A 31 -45.34 -3.86 12.85
N GLY A 32 -45.70 -2.70 12.31
CA GLY A 32 -46.97 -2.20 11.80
C GLY A 32 -47.37 -0.98 12.63
N SER A 33 -47.04 0.24 12.19
CA SER A 33 -47.75 1.46 12.60
C SER A 33 -47.30 2.68 11.80
N ARG A 34 -48.27 3.23 11.06
CA ARG A 34 -48.26 4.52 10.37
C ARG A 34 -48.53 5.64 11.38
N THR A 35 -47.83 6.77 11.23
CA THR A 35 -48.26 8.15 11.58
C THR A 35 -47.30 9.09 10.82
N ARG A 36 -47.66 9.67 9.66
CA ARG A 36 -48.42 10.92 9.40
C ARG A 36 -47.90 12.15 10.17
N LEU A 37 -47.17 12.98 9.41
CA LEU A 37 -47.17 14.46 9.30
C LEU A 37 -47.30 15.34 10.55
N SER A 38 -46.37 16.28 10.70
CA SER A 38 -46.69 17.72 10.73
C SER A 38 -45.43 18.60 10.54
N GLU A 39 -45.56 19.55 9.62
CA GLU A 39 -44.67 20.69 9.34
C GLU A 39 -44.75 21.80 10.40
N SER A 40 -43.88 22.81 10.21
CA SER A 40 -43.78 24.16 10.82
C SER A 40 -43.05 24.20 12.18
N GLU A 41 -42.11 25.10 12.46
CA GLU A 41 -41.95 26.52 12.09
C GLU A 41 -40.43 26.87 11.94
N ARG A 42 -40.01 27.70 10.96
CA ARG A 42 -39.62 29.13 11.11
C ARG A 42 -39.11 29.51 12.51
N SER A 43 -38.05 30.29 12.73
CA SER A 43 -36.94 30.89 11.97
C SER A 43 -36.18 31.69 13.02
N ASP A 44 -34.85 31.71 12.99
CA ASP A 44 -34.07 32.88 13.44
C ASP A 44 -32.64 32.80 12.88
N GLU A 45 -32.32 33.80 12.08
CA GLU A 45 -31.02 34.08 11.50
C GLU A 45 -30.05 34.57 12.59
N VAL A 46 -28.88 33.94 12.67
CA VAL A 46 -27.66 34.58 13.20
C VAL A 46 -26.56 34.33 12.18
N THR A 47 -26.26 35.36 11.40
CA THR A 47 -25.07 35.45 10.55
C THR A 47 -23.80 35.51 11.40
N PRO A 48 -22.74 34.80 11.00
CA PRO A 48 -21.40 35.33 11.20
C PRO A 48 -20.62 35.43 9.88
N SER A 49 -20.27 36.68 9.56
CA SER A 49 -19.00 37.14 8.99
C SER A 49 -18.25 36.22 8.02
N LYS A 50 -18.34 36.60 6.75
CA LYS A 50 -17.47 36.25 5.62
C LYS A 50 -15.97 36.35 5.99
N ALA A 51 -15.32 35.22 6.23
CA ALA A 51 -13.86 35.10 6.10
C ALA A 51 -13.56 34.66 4.67
N GLU A 52 -12.86 35.52 3.93
CA GLU A 52 -12.42 35.23 2.56
C GLU A 52 -11.35 34.14 2.61
N ALA A 53 -11.72 32.93 2.19
CA ALA A 53 -10.79 31.84 1.97
C ALA A 53 -10.03 32.08 0.66
N GLU A 54 -8.70 32.16 0.75
CA GLU A 54 -7.83 32.07 -0.43
C GLU A 54 -8.18 30.80 -1.24
N PRO A 55 -8.25 30.88 -2.59
CA PRO A 55 -8.53 29.71 -3.40
C PRO A 55 -7.41 28.67 -3.22
N PRO A 56 -7.72 27.38 -3.06
CA PRO A 56 -6.71 26.35 -2.91
C PRO A 56 -5.81 26.34 -4.15
N ALA A 57 -4.49 26.40 -3.91
CA ALA A 57 -3.47 26.27 -4.94
C ALA A 57 -3.79 25.07 -5.84
N ALA A 58 -3.85 25.31 -7.15
CA ALA A 58 -4.15 24.29 -8.15
C ALA A 58 -3.22 23.08 -7.96
N GLU A 59 -3.81 21.90 -7.76
CA GLU A 59 -3.11 20.63 -7.69
C GLU A 59 -2.27 20.48 -8.98
N PRO A 60 -0.97 20.15 -8.90
CA PRO A 60 -0.15 20.00 -10.10
C PRO A 60 -0.79 18.95 -11.02
N PRO A 61 -0.80 19.18 -12.35
CA PRO A 61 -1.52 18.33 -13.27
C PRO A 61 -1.03 16.88 -13.13
N ARG A 62 -1.95 16.00 -12.72
CA ARG A 62 -1.69 14.56 -12.71
C ARG A 62 -1.36 14.15 -14.15
N PRO A 63 -0.22 13.48 -14.40
CA PRO A 63 0.12 13.04 -15.75
C PRO A 63 -1.01 12.16 -16.28
N LYS A 64 -1.47 12.44 -17.52
CA LYS A 64 -2.53 11.68 -18.17
C LYS A 64 -2.09 10.21 -18.32
N ALA A 65 -2.97 9.29 -17.94
CA ALA A 65 -2.69 7.85 -17.84
C ALA A 65 -2.36 7.15 -19.18
N SER A 66 -2.47 7.85 -20.33
CA SER A 66 -2.45 7.23 -21.65
C SER A 66 -1.09 6.95 -22.27
N ASP A 67 0.02 7.52 -21.76
CA ASP A 67 1.33 7.44 -22.46
C ASP A 67 2.38 6.59 -21.76
N ARG A 68 2.09 6.01 -20.61
CA ARG A 68 3.06 5.16 -19.93
C ARG A 68 2.86 3.70 -20.31
N LYS A 69 3.76 3.17 -21.15
CA LYS A 69 3.94 1.72 -21.32
C LYS A 69 4.39 1.15 -19.97
N ILE A 70 3.44 0.75 -19.13
CA ILE A 70 3.70 -0.01 -17.90
C ILE A 70 4.47 -1.26 -18.34
N LYS A 71 5.73 -1.37 -17.91
CA LYS A 71 6.56 -2.52 -18.22
C LYS A 71 6.31 -3.56 -17.12
N PRO A 72 5.52 -4.62 -17.38
CA PRO A 72 5.25 -5.62 -16.35
C PRO A 72 6.57 -6.16 -15.82
N TYR A 73 6.57 -6.47 -14.52
CA TYR A 73 7.68 -7.10 -13.82
C TYR A 73 8.91 -6.22 -13.59
N ARG A 74 8.87 -4.92 -13.91
CA ARG A 74 10.02 -4.03 -13.72
C ARG A 74 9.83 -3.05 -12.57
N ILE A 75 10.89 -2.80 -11.80
CA ILE A 75 10.93 -1.77 -10.76
C ILE A 75 12.11 -0.82 -10.96
N SER A 76 11.92 0.44 -10.58
CA SER A 76 13.00 1.43 -10.43
C SER A 76 13.07 1.88 -8.98
N LEU A 77 14.29 1.95 -8.42
CA LEU A 77 14.56 2.44 -7.07
C LEU A 77 15.55 3.62 -7.11
N VAL A 78 15.32 4.63 -6.28
CA VAL A 78 16.16 5.83 -6.15
C VAL A 78 16.47 6.06 -4.67
N ARG A 79 17.74 6.36 -4.34
CA ARG A 79 18.19 6.68 -2.98
C ARG A 79 19.34 7.67 -3.05
N GLY A 80 19.07 8.94 -2.74
CA GLY A 80 20.04 10.01 -2.93
C GLY A 80 20.52 10.08 -4.37
N ARG A 81 21.82 9.87 -4.60
CA ARG A 81 22.42 9.81 -5.95
C ARG A 81 22.37 8.42 -6.59
N LYS A 82 22.08 7.37 -5.81
CA LYS A 82 21.99 5.99 -6.32
C LYS A 82 20.65 5.77 -7.00
N ARG A 83 20.70 5.11 -8.15
CA ARG A 83 19.51 4.74 -8.92
C ARG A 83 19.73 3.39 -9.59
N ILE A 84 18.70 2.56 -9.53
CA ILE A 84 18.58 1.35 -10.37
C ILE A 84 17.26 1.43 -11.11
N ASP A 85 17.29 1.18 -12.42
CA ASP A 85 16.13 1.31 -13.28
C ASP A 85 15.78 0.02 -13.99
N ASN A 86 14.48 -0.15 -14.26
CA ASN A 86 13.95 -1.20 -15.12
C ASN A 86 14.40 -2.62 -14.68
N VAL A 87 14.60 -2.85 -13.38
CA VAL A 87 15.03 -4.14 -12.84
C VAL A 87 13.89 -5.14 -12.96
N VAL A 88 14.10 -6.22 -13.70
CA VAL A 88 13.13 -7.32 -13.85
C VAL A 88 13.06 -8.11 -12.54
N VAL A 89 11.99 -7.91 -11.78
CA VAL A 89 11.72 -8.52 -10.48
C VAL A 89 11.21 -9.95 -10.64
N ILE A 90 10.32 -10.17 -11.61
CA ILE A 90 9.63 -11.45 -11.79
C ILE A 90 10.14 -12.09 -13.07
N GLU A 91 10.66 -13.30 -12.94
CA GLU A 91 10.97 -14.19 -14.04
C GLU A 91 9.83 -15.21 -14.18
N VAL A 92 9.53 -15.58 -15.42
CA VAL A 92 8.42 -16.48 -15.77
C VAL A 92 8.99 -17.65 -16.56
N ASP A 93 8.54 -18.87 -16.26
CA ASP A 93 8.91 -20.06 -17.01
C ASP A 93 8.39 -19.92 -18.46
N PRO A 94 9.24 -20.05 -19.49
CA PRO A 94 8.80 -19.95 -20.88
C PRO A 94 7.84 -21.07 -21.28
N THR A 95 7.81 -22.17 -20.54
CA THR A 95 6.96 -23.34 -20.80
C THR A 95 5.66 -23.32 -19.99
N ASP A 96 5.61 -22.54 -18.91
CA ASP A 96 4.44 -22.39 -18.04
C ASP A 96 4.34 -20.96 -17.48
N PRO A 97 3.51 -20.09 -18.07
CA PRO A 97 3.34 -18.71 -17.61
C PRO A 97 2.83 -18.57 -16.17
N GLN A 98 2.26 -19.62 -15.56
CA GLN A 98 1.83 -19.61 -14.16
C GLN A 98 3.00 -19.80 -13.20
N ARG A 99 4.12 -20.35 -13.67
CA ARG A 99 5.32 -20.57 -12.87
C ARG A 99 6.21 -19.34 -12.92
N MET A 100 6.10 -18.54 -11.87
CA MET A 100 6.87 -17.30 -11.71
C MET A 100 7.70 -17.31 -10.42
N TRP A 101 8.86 -16.64 -10.44
CA TRP A 101 9.70 -16.47 -9.25
C TRP A 101 10.35 -15.09 -9.22
N ILE A 102 10.82 -14.68 -8.03
CA ILE A 102 11.63 -13.47 -7.92
C ILE A 102 13.02 -13.74 -8.50
N SER A 103 13.43 -12.94 -9.48
CA SER A 103 14.75 -13.01 -10.09
C SER A 103 15.84 -12.98 -9.03
N LYS A 104 16.77 -13.95 -9.08
CA LYS A 104 17.95 -13.97 -8.20
C LYS A 104 18.78 -12.69 -8.38
N ARG A 105 18.86 -12.19 -9.61
CA ARG A 105 19.55 -10.94 -9.96
C ARG A 105 18.85 -9.75 -9.32
N ALA A 106 17.52 -9.63 -9.44
CA ALA A 106 16.78 -8.56 -8.78
C ALA A 106 16.94 -8.62 -7.26
N ARG A 107 16.84 -9.80 -6.66
CA ARG A 107 17.00 -9.97 -5.22
C ARG A 107 18.38 -9.51 -4.74
N LYS A 108 19.44 -9.84 -5.48
CA LYS A 108 20.79 -9.35 -5.17
C LYS A 108 20.89 -7.83 -5.30
N LEU A 109 20.49 -7.28 -6.46
CA LEU A 109 20.57 -5.84 -6.72
C LEU A 109 19.79 -5.01 -5.70
N ILE A 110 18.57 -5.44 -5.35
CA ILE A 110 17.74 -4.75 -4.36
C ILE A 110 18.33 -4.90 -2.96
N THR A 111 18.89 -6.07 -2.61
CA THR A 111 19.59 -6.24 -1.32
C THR A 111 20.77 -5.28 -1.21
N ASP A 112 21.62 -5.23 -2.24
CA ASP A 112 22.78 -4.33 -2.29
C ASP A 112 22.35 -2.85 -2.27
N PHE A 113 21.23 -2.51 -2.92
CA PHE A 113 20.69 -1.16 -2.95
C PHE A 113 20.12 -0.69 -1.60
N LEU A 114 19.46 -1.61 -0.88
CA LEU A 114 18.87 -1.35 0.43
C LEU A 114 19.91 -1.43 1.56
N ALA A 115 21.10 -1.97 1.32
CA ALA A 115 22.18 -2.01 2.28
C ALA A 115 22.66 -0.60 2.71
N ASP A 116 23.22 -0.51 3.92
CA ASP A 116 23.91 0.68 4.38
C ASP A 116 25.30 0.76 3.71
N GLU A 117 25.64 1.92 3.15
CA GLU A 117 26.93 2.18 2.48
C GLU A 117 28.13 2.00 3.40
N LYS A 118 27.95 2.26 4.69
CA LYS A 118 29.05 2.37 5.65
C LYS A 118 29.46 1.05 6.29
N HIS A 119 28.74 -0.04 6.04
CA HIS A 119 29.00 -1.33 6.69
C HIS A 119 28.78 -2.48 5.70
N GLY A 120 29.76 -2.68 4.81
CA GLY A 120 29.85 -3.89 4.01
C GLY A 120 29.98 -5.11 4.93
N GLY A 121 29.18 -6.14 4.69
CA GLY A 121 29.51 -7.48 5.19
C GLY A 121 28.55 -8.17 6.15
N VAL A 122 27.25 -7.82 6.17
CA VAL A 122 26.26 -8.74 6.75
C VAL A 122 25.39 -9.28 5.63
N ASP A 123 25.41 -10.60 5.42
CA ASP A 123 24.55 -11.32 4.46
C ASP A 123 23.09 -11.30 4.94
N LYS A 124 22.50 -10.11 4.99
CA LYS A 124 21.10 -9.90 5.35
C LYS A 124 20.30 -9.90 4.06
N ARG A 125 19.93 -11.12 3.66
CA ARG A 125 19.09 -11.34 2.49
C ARG A 125 17.73 -10.67 2.67
N VAL A 126 17.41 -9.70 1.82
CA VAL A 126 16.08 -9.09 1.81
C VAL A 126 15.03 -10.17 1.52
N PRO A 127 13.93 -10.25 2.30
CA PRO A 127 12.86 -11.20 2.05
C PRO A 127 12.17 -10.96 0.71
N GLU A 128 11.81 -12.03 0.00
CA GLU A 128 11.11 -11.95 -1.29
C GLU A 128 9.77 -11.22 -1.18
N ARG A 129 9.03 -11.43 -0.08
CA ARG A 129 7.78 -10.70 0.19
C ARG A 129 7.97 -9.18 0.20
N LEU A 130 9.08 -8.68 0.76
CA LEU A 130 9.34 -7.24 0.80
C LEU A 130 9.60 -6.70 -0.62
N ILE A 131 10.39 -7.42 -1.41
CA ILE A 131 10.65 -7.10 -2.82
C ILE A 131 9.34 -7.10 -3.62
N TRP A 132 8.47 -8.09 -3.38
CA TRP A 132 7.17 -8.20 -4.01
C TRP A 132 6.29 -6.98 -3.73
N TYR A 133 6.19 -6.55 -2.47
CA TYR A 133 5.38 -5.37 -2.12
C TYR A 133 5.94 -4.09 -2.72
N LEU A 134 7.27 -3.90 -2.74
CA LEU A 134 7.90 -2.78 -3.43
C LEU A 134 7.57 -2.78 -4.93
N TYR A 135 7.61 -3.95 -5.56
CA TYR A 135 7.21 -4.13 -6.95
C TYR A 135 5.76 -3.74 -7.17
N LEU A 136 4.82 -4.26 -6.36
CA LEU A 136 3.39 -3.94 -6.48
C LEU A 136 3.11 -2.45 -6.33
N VAL A 137 3.76 -1.77 -5.38
CA VAL A 137 3.63 -0.32 -5.21
C VAL A 137 4.18 0.41 -6.43
N GLY A 138 5.36 0.02 -6.92
CA GLY A 138 5.96 0.62 -8.12
C GLY A 138 5.09 0.46 -9.36
N GLN A 139 4.40 -0.67 -9.52
CA GLN A 139 3.45 -0.88 -10.62
C GLN A 139 2.17 -0.06 -10.45
N GLN A 140 1.61 -0.04 -9.24
CA GLN A 140 0.34 0.63 -8.97
C GLN A 140 0.39 2.12 -9.29
N TYR A 141 1.54 2.75 -9.02
CA TYR A 141 1.74 4.19 -9.22
C TYR A 141 2.59 4.55 -10.44
N ASP A 142 3.09 3.52 -11.14
CA ASP A 142 3.96 3.64 -12.30
C ASP A 142 5.06 4.71 -12.14
N SER A 143 5.73 4.64 -11.00
CA SER A 143 6.65 5.67 -10.52
C SER A 143 7.80 5.02 -9.74
N PRO A 144 9.04 5.53 -9.85
CA PRO A 144 10.18 4.97 -9.13
C PRO A 144 9.98 5.10 -7.61
N ILE A 145 10.37 4.06 -6.87
CA ILE A 145 10.33 4.11 -5.40
C ILE A 145 11.54 4.90 -4.90
N HIS A 146 11.29 6.01 -4.20
CA HIS A 146 12.33 6.78 -3.54
C HIS A 146 12.56 6.21 -2.14
N VAL A 147 13.59 5.38 -2.01
CA VAL A 147 14.01 4.76 -0.76
C VAL A 147 14.76 5.80 0.08
N LEU A 148 14.30 5.97 1.32
CA LEU A 148 14.95 6.79 2.33
C LEU A 148 15.93 5.93 3.14
N SER A 149 15.47 4.76 3.58
CA SER A 149 16.28 3.83 4.34
C SER A 149 15.88 2.38 4.11
N GLY A 150 16.86 1.48 4.19
CA GLY A 150 16.68 0.03 4.10
C GLY A 150 17.33 -0.65 5.30
N TYR A 151 18.32 -1.50 5.10
CA TYR A 151 19.10 -2.06 6.20
C TYR A 151 19.86 -0.97 6.98
N ARG A 152 19.85 -1.08 8.32
CA ARG A 152 20.59 -0.19 9.24
C ARG A 152 21.33 -1.04 10.28
N SER A 153 22.66 -0.97 10.30
CA SER A 153 23.48 -1.77 11.23
C SER A 153 23.46 -1.24 12.67
N LYS A 154 23.31 0.08 12.85
CA LYS A 154 23.33 0.77 14.15
C LYS A 154 21.92 1.03 14.69
N GLU A 155 21.10 -0.01 14.70
CA GLU A 155 19.74 0.03 15.24
C GLU A 155 19.57 -1.02 16.34
N ARG A 156 18.55 -0.85 17.17
CA ARG A 156 18.19 -1.88 18.16
C ARG A 156 17.90 -3.19 17.45
N SER A 157 18.29 -4.32 18.05
CA SER A 157 18.07 -5.66 17.48
C SER A 157 16.58 -6.00 17.26
N THR A 158 15.67 -5.30 17.93
CA THR A 158 14.22 -5.41 17.72
C THR A 158 13.73 -4.68 16.47
N SER A 159 14.52 -3.76 15.91
CA SER A 159 14.19 -3.02 14.70
C SER A 159 14.21 -3.92 13.47
N ARG A 160 13.22 -3.78 12.61
CA ARG A 160 13.15 -4.55 11.36
C ARG A 160 14.15 -4.06 10.31
N HIS A 161 14.62 -2.83 10.43
CA HIS A 161 15.75 -2.33 9.64
C HIS A 161 17.06 -3.04 10.00
N ALA A 162 17.25 -3.45 11.26
CA ALA A 162 18.44 -4.20 11.70
C ALA A 162 18.53 -5.61 11.09
N HIS A 163 17.45 -6.10 10.45
CA HIS A 163 17.37 -7.42 9.83
C HIS A 163 17.16 -7.39 8.32
N ALA A 164 17.26 -6.22 7.67
CA ALA A 164 16.93 -6.02 6.26
C ALA A 164 15.50 -6.47 5.88
N ARG A 165 14.57 -6.36 6.84
CA ARG A 165 13.15 -6.74 6.67
C ARG A 165 12.22 -5.53 6.54
N ALA A 166 12.78 -4.32 6.55
CA ALA A 166 12.04 -3.07 6.49
C ALA A 166 12.65 -2.09 5.48
N VAL A 167 11.79 -1.21 4.97
CA VAL A 167 12.14 -0.13 4.07
C VAL A 167 11.28 1.09 4.40
N ASP A 168 11.93 2.24 4.49
CA ASP A 168 11.26 3.55 4.52
C ASP A 168 11.35 4.15 3.15
N PHE A 169 10.23 4.56 2.58
CA PHE A 169 10.18 5.05 1.21
C PHE A 169 9.04 6.04 0.99
N ARG A 170 9.12 6.69 -0.16
CA ARG A 170 8.05 7.51 -0.73
C ARG A 170 7.95 7.25 -2.23
N VAL A 171 6.84 7.62 -2.84
CA VAL A 171 6.65 7.58 -4.28
C VAL A 171 6.43 9.02 -4.76
N PRO A 172 7.24 9.53 -5.70
CA PRO A 172 7.06 10.88 -6.23
C PRO A 172 5.65 11.08 -6.78
N GLY A 173 5.02 12.18 -6.38
CA GLY A 173 3.67 12.55 -6.82
C GLY A 173 2.52 11.81 -6.12
N VAL A 174 2.79 10.98 -5.11
CA VAL A 174 1.77 10.21 -4.39
C VAL A 174 1.80 10.57 -2.90
N ASP A 175 0.64 10.81 -2.31
CA ASP A 175 0.52 11.01 -0.85
C ASP A 175 0.93 9.72 -0.12
N PRO A 176 1.89 9.77 0.82
CA PRO A 176 2.23 8.62 1.67
C PRO A 176 1.03 7.94 2.34
N LYS A 177 -0.04 8.69 2.67
CA LYS A 177 -1.27 8.14 3.22
C LYS A 177 -1.94 7.15 2.25
N GLU A 178 -1.98 7.49 0.97
CA GLU A 178 -2.57 6.65 -0.07
C GLU A 178 -1.82 5.33 -0.21
N ILE A 179 -0.48 5.39 -0.20
CA ILE A 179 0.38 4.20 -0.24
C ILE A 179 0.14 3.33 1.00
N TRP A 180 0.07 3.94 2.18
CA TRP A 180 -0.18 3.24 3.44
C TRP A 180 -1.53 2.53 3.44
N GLU A 181 -2.60 3.19 2.99
CA GLU A 181 -3.93 2.58 2.84
C GLU A 181 -3.93 1.45 1.81
N ALA A 182 -3.28 1.63 0.66
CA ALA A 182 -3.17 0.59 -0.36
C ALA A 182 -2.43 -0.66 0.15
N LEU A 183 -1.45 -0.48 1.04
CA LEU A 183 -0.68 -1.58 1.62
C LEU A 183 -1.43 -2.33 2.74
N LYS A 184 -2.46 -1.73 3.36
CA LYS A 184 -3.25 -2.38 4.43
C LYS A 184 -4.03 -3.61 3.97
N ARG A 185 -4.23 -3.78 2.67
CA ARG A 185 -4.83 -5.00 2.09
C ARG A 185 -3.95 -6.24 2.22
N PHE A 186 -2.67 -6.07 2.52
CA PHE A 186 -1.73 -7.17 2.69
C PHE A 186 -1.68 -7.62 4.14
N ASP A 187 -1.60 -8.93 4.33
CA ASP A 187 -1.39 -9.56 5.62
C ASP A 187 0.10 -9.71 5.97
N ASP A 188 0.36 -9.88 7.27
CA ASP A 188 1.67 -10.14 7.84
C ASP A 188 2.70 -9.04 7.49
N VAL A 189 2.27 -7.77 7.52
CA VAL A 189 3.07 -6.57 7.23
C VAL A 189 3.03 -5.56 8.37
N GLY A 190 4.14 -4.88 8.61
CA GLY A 190 4.13 -3.69 9.46
C GLY A 190 4.10 -2.44 8.60
N LEU A 191 3.16 -1.54 8.89
CA LEU A 191 2.96 -0.32 8.12
C LEU A 191 2.93 0.89 9.03
N GLY A 192 3.95 1.75 8.88
CA GLY A 192 4.01 3.04 9.53
C GLY A 192 3.72 4.16 8.54
N TRP A 193 2.82 5.07 8.87
CA TRP A 193 2.66 6.33 8.14
C TRP A 193 3.28 7.47 8.95
N TYR A 194 4.13 8.28 8.30
CA TYR A 194 4.82 9.42 8.91
C TYR A 194 4.36 10.72 8.25
N PRO A 195 3.28 11.37 8.73
CA PRO A 195 2.68 12.53 8.07
C PRO A 195 3.60 13.75 8.06
N THR A 196 4.41 13.94 9.11
CA THR A 196 5.35 15.06 9.24
C THR A 196 6.57 14.88 8.32
N SER A 197 7.16 13.69 8.34
CA SER A 197 8.36 13.37 7.54
C SER A 197 8.05 12.91 6.11
N LYS A 198 6.77 12.77 5.75
CA LYS A 198 6.24 12.45 4.41
C LYS A 198 6.78 11.14 3.81
N PHE A 199 6.72 10.06 4.58
CA PHE A 199 7.10 8.72 4.10
C PHE A 199 6.25 7.60 4.70
N VAL A 200 6.39 6.41 4.11
CA VAL A 200 5.81 5.16 4.60
C VAL A 200 6.91 4.21 5.01
N HIS A 201 6.76 3.60 6.18
CA HIS A 201 7.51 2.44 6.61
C HIS A 201 6.76 1.18 6.20
N LEU A 202 7.47 0.24 5.59
CA LEU A 202 6.97 -1.08 5.27
C LEU A 202 7.98 -2.13 5.74
N ASP A 203 7.50 -3.11 6.50
CA ASP A 203 8.28 -4.29 6.83
C ASP A 203 7.46 -5.58 6.73
N VAL A 204 8.16 -6.71 6.65
CA VAL A 204 7.55 -8.03 6.65
C VAL A 204 7.67 -8.72 7.99
N ARG A 205 6.53 -9.18 8.52
CA ARG A 205 6.39 -9.77 9.85
C ARG A 205 5.43 -10.95 9.81
N GLU A 206 5.12 -11.50 10.98
CA GLU A 206 4.17 -12.61 11.13
C GLU A 206 2.76 -12.12 11.46
N LYS A 207 2.64 -11.06 12.27
CA LYS A 207 1.38 -10.41 12.60
C LYS A 207 1.40 -8.99 12.09
N SER A 208 0.36 -8.58 11.36
CA SER A 208 0.27 -7.21 10.88
C SER A 208 0.24 -6.21 12.04
N ALA A 209 0.90 -5.06 11.87
CA ALA A 209 0.83 -3.98 12.84
C ALA A 209 0.85 -2.64 12.12
N TYR A 210 0.03 -1.71 12.56
CA TYR A 210 -0.14 -0.43 11.89
C TYR A 210 0.05 0.72 12.88
N TRP A 211 0.76 1.75 12.48
CA TRP A 211 0.94 2.95 13.30
C TRP A 211 1.00 4.21 12.44
N ILE A 212 0.67 5.33 13.05
CA ILE A 212 0.84 6.66 12.48
C ILE A 212 1.72 7.44 13.46
N ASP A 213 2.83 7.99 12.99
CA ASP A 213 3.79 8.72 13.79
C ASP A 213 3.92 10.17 13.30
N ASP A 214 3.44 11.11 14.10
CA ASP A 214 3.48 12.55 13.80
C ASP A 214 4.81 13.21 14.19
N SER A 215 5.81 12.43 14.63
CA SER A 215 7.13 12.95 14.97
C SER A 215 7.88 13.47 13.74
N GLY A 216 8.59 14.59 13.93
CA GLY A 216 9.54 15.11 12.96
C GLY A 216 10.90 14.41 13.07
N PRO A 217 11.82 14.67 12.11
CA PRO A 217 13.17 14.12 12.16
C PRO A 217 13.88 14.44 13.49
N GLY A 218 14.48 13.42 14.11
CA GLY A 218 15.19 13.55 15.39
C GLY A 218 14.30 13.71 16.64
N GLN A 219 12.99 13.81 16.47
CA GLN A 219 12.05 13.91 17.59
C GLN A 219 11.71 12.53 18.16
N ARG A 220 11.26 12.51 19.41
CA ARG A 220 10.66 11.30 20.00
C ARG A 220 9.38 10.93 19.26
N ALA A 221 9.18 9.64 19.03
CA ALA A 221 8.00 9.10 18.37
C ALA A 221 6.71 9.58 19.04
N ARG A 222 5.73 10.00 18.24
CA ARG A 222 4.40 10.43 18.69
C ARG A 222 3.35 9.64 17.93
N TYR A 223 3.02 8.47 18.46
CA TYR A 223 2.03 7.59 17.85
C TYR A 223 0.61 8.07 18.09
N ARG A 224 -0.20 8.13 17.02
CA ARG A 224 -1.64 8.38 17.15
C ARG A 224 -2.34 7.25 17.87
N LYS A 225 -3.27 7.58 18.75
CA LYS A 225 -4.15 6.62 19.42
C LYS A 225 -5.24 6.14 18.46
N GLY A 226 -5.76 4.94 18.70
CA GLY A 226 -6.91 4.40 17.97
C GLY A 226 -6.63 3.96 16.53
N VAL A 227 -5.36 3.85 16.11
CA VAL A 227 -5.02 3.28 14.80
C VAL A 227 -5.42 1.80 14.80
N PRO A 228 -6.34 1.37 13.91
CA PRO A 228 -6.76 -0.02 13.83
C PRO A 228 -5.55 -0.91 13.58
N GLN A 229 -5.44 -2.01 14.32
CA GLN A 229 -4.38 -3.00 14.09
C GLN A 229 -4.82 -4.00 13.03
N GLY A 230 -3.85 -4.63 12.37
CA GLY A 230 -4.13 -5.65 11.36
C GLY A 230 -4.88 -6.82 11.96
N ARG A 231 -5.72 -7.46 11.12
CA ARG A 231 -6.56 -8.59 11.55
C ARG A 231 -5.69 -9.70 12.12
N GLU A 232 -5.97 -10.12 13.35
CA GLU A 232 -5.35 -11.31 13.91
C GLU A 232 -5.94 -12.55 13.21
N LYS A 233 -5.09 -13.36 12.57
CA LYS A 233 -5.52 -14.65 12.04
C LYS A 233 -5.96 -15.52 13.22
N LYS A 234 -7.25 -15.86 13.31
CA LYS A 234 -7.69 -16.98 14.16
C LYS A 234 -6.88 -18.20 13.74
N ARG A 235 -5.99 -18.68 14.62
CA ARG A 235 -5.27 -19.94 14.40
C ARG A 235 -6.34 -21.01 14.16
N ARG A 236 -6.42 -21.56 12.95
CA ARG A 236 -7.14 -22.82 12.74
C ARG A 236 -6.33 -23.85 13.54
N THR A 237 -6.77 -24.15 14.75
CA THR A 237 -6.30 -25.32 15.46
C THR A 237 -6.56 -26.49 14.53
N ARG A 238 -5.48 -27.14 14.09
CA ARG A 238 -5.58 -28.43 13.42
C ARG A 238 -6.07 -29.38 14.50
N ALA A 239 -7.39 -29.58 14.58
CA ALA A 239 -7.96 -30.63 15.40
C ALA A 239 -7.26 -31.92 14.98
N GLY A 240 -6.67 -32.60 15.96
CA GLY A 240 -5.90 -33.82 15.76
C GLY A 240 -6.68 -34.84 14.95
N ARG A 241 -5.97 -35.52 14.06
CA ARG A 241 -6.30 -36.86 13.60
C ARG A 241 -5.21 -37.78 14.09
#